data_AF-A0A923A102-F1
#
_entry.id   AF-A0A923A102-F1
#
_cell.length_a   1.000
_cell.length_b   1.000
_cell.length_c   1.000
_cell.angle_alpha   90.00
_cell.angle_beta   90.00
_cell.angle_gamma   90.00
#
_symmetry.space_group_name_H-M   'P 1'
#
loop_
_entity.id
_entity.type
_entity.pdbx_description
1 polymer ?
#
loop_
_entity_poly.entity_id
_entity_poly.type
_entity_poly.pdbx_seq_one_letter_code
_entity_poly.pdbx_strand_id
1 'polypeptide(L)'
;TLFADTERGILTSPEEKYKKNISADFTREKAIKIAFDLLKHKAVETGADAEDLEIELLEDQQFNMVRGFHTTGKNIRIKAQVKPGLIHRYQSILQKISD
;
A
#
# COMPACT_ATOMS: atom_id res chain seq x y z
N THR A 1 -4.32 -0.76 3.79
CA THR A 1 -5.15 -0.77 2.55
C THR A 1 -5.34 0.66 2.04
N LEU A 2 -5.21 0.90 0.74
CA LEU A 2 -5.36 2.21 0.10
C LEU A 2 -6.61 2.27 -0.81
N PHE A 3 -7.37 3.36 -0.70
CA PHE A 3 -8.59 3.63 -1.46
C PHE A 3 -8.47 4.95 -2.21
N ALA A 4 -8.70 4.93 -3.52
CA ALA A 4 -8.75 6.14 -4.34
C ALA A 4 -10.15 6.29 -4.98
N ASP A 5 -10.75 7.46 -4.83
CA ASP A 5 -11.99 7.85 -5.47
C ASP A 5 -11.69 9.08 -6.34
N THR A 6 -11.55 8.88 -7.66
CA THR A 6 -11.15 9.95 -8.58
C THR A 6 -12.32 10.88 -8.94
N GLU A 7 -13.57 10.43 -8.71
CA GLU A 7 -14.76 11.28 -8.84
C GLU A 7 -14.79 12.31 -7.70
N ARG A 8 -14.56 11.85 -6.47
CA ARG A 8 -14.51 12.72 -5.29
C ARG A 8 -13.18 13.43 -5.14
N GLY A 9 -12.14 12.99 -5.85
CA GLY A 9 -10.79 13.52 -5.77
C GLY A 9 -10.09 13.21 -4.45
N ILE A 10 -10.37 12.05 -3.84
CA ILE A 10 -9.84 11.69 -2.50
C ILE A 10 -9.10 10.36 -2.55
N LEU A 11 -7.91 10.34 -1.93
CA LEU A 11 -7.12 9.14 -1.63
C LEU A 11 -7.03 8.97 -0.12
N THR A 12 -7.30 7.77 0.39
CA THR A 12 -7.22 7.46 1.83
C THR A 12 -6.57 6.11 2.10
N SER A 13 -5.80 6.03 3.19
CA SER A 13 -5.43 4.78 3.85
C SER A 13 -5.70 4.94 5.34
N PRO A 14 -6.85 4.47 5.86
CA PRO A 14 -7.22 4.65 7.26
C PRO A 14 -6.21 4.03 8.24
N GLU A 15 -5.70 2.84 7.90
CA GLU A 15 -4.69 2.10 8.68
C GLU A 15 -3.39 2.89 8.86
N GLU A 16 -3.09 3.78 7.91
CA GLU A 16 -1.89 4.60 7.87
C GLU A 16 -2.17 6.07 8.22
N LYS A 17 -3.40 6.38 8.69
CA LYS A 17 -3.90 7.75 8.95
C LYS A 17 -3.65 8.71 7.78
N TYR A 18 -3.66 8.19 6.56
CA TYR A 18 -3.30 8.92 5.35
C TYR A 18 -4.55 9.40 4.63
N LYS A 19 -4.56 10.68 4.25
CA LYS A 19 -5.57 11.28 3.38
C LYS A 19 -4.93 12.35 2.50
N LYS A 20 -5.24 12.33 1.21
CA LYS A 20 -4.73 13.30 0.24
C LYS A 20 -5.77 13.58 -0.84
N ASN A 21 -5.77 14.81 -1.37
CA ASN A 21 -6.54 15.11 -2.58
C ASN A 21 -5.81 14.59 -3.82
N ILE A 22 -6.57 14.03 -4.75
CA ILE A 22 -6.07 13.50 -6.02
C ILE A 22 -6.87 14.08 -7.18
N SER A 23 -6.25 14.12 -8.35
CA SER A 23 -6.87 14.56 -9.58
C SER A 23 -7.70 13.45 -10.23
N ALA A 24 -8.55 13.82 -11.19
CA ALA A 24 -9.38 12.87 -11.94
C ALA A 24 -8.56 11.90 -12.81
N ASP A 25 -7.33 12.27 -13.23
CA ASP A 25 -6.39 11.42 -13.98
C ASP A 25 -5.55 10.50 -13.07
N PHE A 26 -5.86 10.42 -11.77
CA PHE A 26 -5.16 9.53 -10.86
C PHE A 26 -5.30 8.08 -11.31
N THR A 27 -4.18 7.35 -11.32
CA THR A 27 -4.10 6.01 -11.91
C THR A 27 -3.87 4.94 -10.85
N ARG A 28 -4.18 3.71 -11.22
CA ARG A 28 -3.89 2.51 -10.44
C ARG A 28 -2.40 2.38 -10.09
N GLU A 29 -1.51 2.67 -11.04
CA GLU A 29 -0.06 2.57 -10.86
C GLU A 29 0.43 3.57 -9.80
N LYS A 30 -0.12 4.80 -9.80
CA LYS A 30 0.14 5.79 -8.74
C LYS A 30 -0.38 5.29 -7.39
N ALA A 31 -1.54 4.64 -7.36
CA ALA A 31 -2.10 4.06 -6.14
C ALA A 31 -1.20 2.95 -5.57
N ILE A 32 -0.71 2.02 -6.40
CA ILE A 32 0.20 0.94 -5.98
C ILE A 32 1.47 1.52 -5.38
N LYS A 33 2.09 2.48 -6.07
CA LYS A 33 3.31 3.13 -5.57
C LYS A 33 3.09 3.77 -4.20
N ILE A 34 2.00 4.52 -4.02
CA ILE A 34 1.69 5.16 -2.74
C ILE A 34 1.40 4.11 -1.65
N ALA A 35 0.71 3.02 -1.97
CA ALA A 35 0.46 1.96 -1.00
C ALA A 35 1.77 1.32 -0.50
N PHE A 36 2.72 1.10 -1.41
CA PHE A 36 4.04 0.55 -1.06
C PHE A 36 4.87 1.54 -0.26
N ASP A 37 4.87 2.82 -0.64
CA ASP A 37 5.61 3.87 0.07
C ASP A 37 5.08 4.02 1.52
N LEU A 38 3.76 4.01 1.71
CA LEU A 38 3.15 4.07 3.05
C LEU A 38 3.55 2.87 3.91
N LEU A 39 3.50 1.67 3.33
CA LEU A 39 3.83 0.45 4.04
C LEU A 39 5.33 0.40 4.40
N LYS A 40 6.21 0.84 3.50
CA LYS A 40 7.65 0.96 3.76
C LYS A 40 7.93 1.95 4.88
N HIS A 41 7.28 3.12 4.86
CA HIS A 41 7.41 4.12 5.92
C HIS A 41 7.05 3.54 7.28
N LYS A 42 5.87 2.91 7.39
CA LYS A 42 5.43 2.27 8.62
C LYS A 42 6.36 1.16 9.09
N ALA A 43 6.84 0.32 8.18
CA ALA A 43 7.75 -0.76 8.55
C ALA A 43 9.05 -0.23 9.15
N VAL A 44 9.64 0.80 8.55
CA VAL A 44 10.84 1.47 9.07
C VAL A 44 10.56 2.13 10.43
N GLU A 45 9.42 2.82 10.59
CA GLU A 45 9.00 3.38 11.89
C GLU A 45 8.84 2.31 12.98
N THR A 46 8.51 1.07 12.58
CA THR A 46 8.34 -0.07 13.51
C THR A 46 9.65 -0.84 13.73
N GLY A 47 10.77 -0.37 13.16
CA GLY A 47 12.10 -0.95 13.35
C GLY A 47 12.47 -2.08 12.38
N ALA A 48 11.75 -2.22 11.26
CA ALA A 48 12.19 -3.09 10.18
C ALA A 48 13.36 -2.47 9.41
N ASP A 49 14.27 -3.32 8.93
CA ASP A 49 15.30 -2.91 7.99
C ASP A 49 14.65 -2.67 6.61
N ALA A 50 14.94 -1.52 6.01
CA ALA A 50 14.38 -1.15 4.72
C ALA A 50 14.91 -2.02 3.57
N GLU A 51 16.07 -2.65 3.75
CA GLU A 51 16.73 -3.51 2.76
C GLU A 51 16.16 -4.93 2.76
N ASP A 52 15.61 -5.38 3.89
CA ASP A 52 14.99 -6.70 4.06
C ASP A 52 13.46 -6.70 3.83
N LEU A 53 12.89 -5.56 3.46
CA LEU A 53 11.44 -5.41 3.35
C LEU A 53 10.92 -5.91 2.00
N GLU A 54 10.47 -7.15 1.95
CA GLU A 54 9.68 -7.64 0.82
C GLU A 54 8.21 -7.24 0.97
N ILE A 55 7.69 -6.44 0.02
CA ILE A 55 6.28 -6.06 -0.06
C ILE A 55 5.61 -6.87 -1.16
N GLU A 56 4.42 -7.39 -0.89
CA GLU A 56 3.56 -8.02 -1.89
C GLU A 56 2.21 -7.31 -2.05
N LEU A 57 1.70 -7.34 -3.28
CA LEU A 57 0.38 -6.83 -3.64
C LEU A 57 -0.64 -7.98 -3.52
N LEU A 58 -1.60 -7.83 -2.62
CA LEU A 58 -2.65 -8.83 -2.37
C LEU A 58 -3.90 -8.59 -3.21
N GLU A 59 -4.34 -7.34 -3.28
CA GLU A 59 -5.55 -6.98 -4.00
C GLU A 59 -5.30 -5.76 -4.86
N ASP A 60 -5.83 -5.83 -6.07
CA ASP A 60 -5.74 -4.76 -7.05
C ASP A 60 -7.03 -4.67 -7.85
N GLN A 61 -7.85 -3.70 -7.50
CA GLN A 61 -9.16 -3.51 -8.10
C GLN A 61 -9.32 -2.08 -8.61
N GLN A 62 -9.94 -1.97 -9.79
CA GLN A 62 -10.34 -0.70 -10.37
C GLN A 62 -11.74 -0.82 -10.94
N PHE A 63 -12.65 0.01 -10.47
CA PHE A 63 -14.05 0.05 -10.91
C PHE A 63 -14.35 1.42 -11.50
N ASN A 64 -15.06 1.45 -12.63
CA ASN A 64 -15.59 2.70 -13.16
C ASN A 64 -16.78 3.16 -12.32
N MET A 65 -16.83 4.45 -12.01
CA MET A 65 -17.99 5.09 -11.40
C MET A 65 -18.86 5.66 -12.52
N VAL A 66 -20.15 5.29 -12.53
CA VAL A 66 -21.10 5.69 -13.57
C VAL A 66 -22.23 6.52 -12.97
N ARG A 67 -22.50 7.69 -13.56
CA ARG A 67 -23.68 8.50 -13.27
C ARG A 67 -24.27 9.01 -14.58
N GLY A 68 -25.60 8.99 -14.69
CA GLY A 68 -26.29 9.46 -15.90
C GLY A 68 -25.81 8.78 -17.18
N PHE A 69 -25.48 7.49 -17.12
CA PHE A 69 -24.95 6.69 -18.24
C PHE A 69 -23.54 7.07 -18.74
N HIS A 70 -22.81 7.93 -18.02
CA HIS A 70 -21.42 8.28 -18.34
C HIS A 70 -20.47 7.88 -17.21
N THR A 71 -19.24 7.50 -17.56
CA THR A 71 -18.18 7.28 -16.56
C THR A 71 -17.73 8.64 -16.06
N THR A 72 -17.77 8.84 -14.74
CA THR A 72 -17.41 10.12 -14.12
C THR A 72 -16.08 10.04 -13.39
N GLY A 73 -15.73 8.85 -12.89
CA GLY A 73 -14.44 8.59 -12.26
C GLY A 73 -14.17 7.11 -12.08
N LYS A 74 -13.22 6.80 -11.19
CA LYS A 74 -12.79 5.44 -10.85
C LYS A 74 -12.69 5.28 -9.34
N ASN A 75 -13.10 4.11 -8.86
CA ASN A 75 -12.78 3.63 -7.52
C ASN A 75 -11.63 2.63 -7.63
N ILE A 76 -10.48 2.97 -7.07
CA ILE A 76 -9.27 2.12 -7.07
C ILE A 76 -9.04 1.62 -5.64
N ARG A 77 -8.79 0.32 -5.49
CA ARG A 77 -8.53 -0.32 -4.20
C ARG A 77 -7.27 -1.16 -4.31
N ILE A 78 -6.29 -0.81 -3.49
CA ILE A 78 -5.00 -1.48 -3.43
C ILE A 78 -4.80 -2.01 -2.01
N LYS A 79 -4.51 -3.30 -1.90
CA LYS A 79 -4.09 -3.91 -0.64
C LYS A 79 -2.71 -4.52 -0.82
N ALA A 80 -1.78 -4.08 0.01
CA ALA A 80 -0.42 -4.58 0.05
C ALA A 80 -0.08 -5.00 1.47
N GLN A 81 0.84 -5.94 1.61
CA GLN A 81 1.39 -6.35 2.89
C GLN A 81 2.89 -6.61 2.79
N VAL A 82 3.57 -6.54 3.93
CA VAL A 82 4.95 -7.03 4.03
C VAL A 82 4.86 -8.55 4.09
N LYS A 83 5.68 -9.26 3.32
CA LYS A 83 5.72 -10.71 3.40
C LYS A 83 6.11 -11.13 4.82
N PRO A 84 5.36 -12.04 5.45
CA PRO A 84 5.73 -12.56 6.75
C PRO A 84 7.01 -13.39 6.63
N GLY A 85 8.01 -13.10 7.46
CA GLY A 85 9.29 -13.79 7.48
C GLY A 85 10.04 -13.55 8.79
N LEU A 86 11.09 -14.34 9.04
CA LEU A 86 11.98 -14.11 10.18
C LEU A 86 12.86 -12.89 9.88
N ILE A 87 12.76 -11.85 10.70
CA ILE A 87 13.67 -10.69 10.65
C ILE A 87 15.12 -11.22 10.73
N HIS A 88 16.02 -10.80 9.82
CA HIS A 88 17.39 -11.33 9.75
C HIS A 88 18.14 -11.31 11.10
N ARG A 89 17.84 -10.32 11.96
CA ARG A 89 18.38 -10.26 13.33
C ARG A 89 18.12 -11.55 14.12
N TYR A 90 16.96 -12.19 13.96
CA TYR A 90 16.67 -13.49 14.56
C TYR A 90 17.48 -14.63 13.94
N GLN A 91 17.73 -14.61 12.62
CA GLN A 91 18.61 -15.62 11.99
C GLN A 91 20.04 -15.55 12.52
N SER A 92 20.56 -14.34 12.72
CA SER A 92 21.90 -14.14 13.30
C SER A 92 22.01 -14.66 14.75
N ILE A 93 20.92 -14.59 15.51
CA ILE A 93 20.83 -15.15 16.87
C ILE A 93 20.73 -16.68 16.82
N LEU A 94 19.93 -17.24 15.90
CA LEU A 94 19.81 -18.68 15.71
C LEU A 94 21.14 -19.33 15.31
N GLN A 95 21.93 -18.70 14.43
CA GLN A 95 23.29 -19.16 14.11
C GLN A 95 24.18 -19.19 15.36
N LYS A 96 24.21 -18.11 16.15
CA LYS A 96 25.04 -18.02 17.36
C LYS A 96 24.62 -18.97 18.50
N ILE A 97 23.37 -19.43 18.51
CA ILE A 97 22.86 -20.39 19.50
C ILE A 97 23.05 -21.84 19.02
N SER A 98 23.19 -22.05 17.71
CA SER A 98 23.38 -23.38 17.10
C SER A 98 24.86 -23.79 16.98
N ASP A 99 25.78 -22.85 17.20
CA ASP A 99 27.22 -23.07 17.41
C ASP A 99 27.55 -23.22 18.90
#